data_AF-A0AAN8C0D6-F1
#
_entry.id   AF-A0AAN8C0D6-F1
#
_cell.length_a   1.000
_cell.length_b   1.000
_cell.length_c   1.000
_cell.angle_alpha   90.00
_cell.angle_beta   90.00
_cell.angle_gamma   90.00
#
_symmetry.space_group_name_H-M   'P 1'
#
loop_
_entity.id
_entity.type
_entity.pdbx_description
1 polymer ?
#
loop_
_entity_poly.entity_id
_entity_poly.type
_entity_poly.pdbx_seq_one_letter_code
_entity_poly.pdbx_strand_id
1 'polypeptide(L)'
;MAVFWKPMAAGLLLTVSLTLLGWGVEVQGGTQAKKVVSGEATVYLGQDRDIWRPIIHTASNLSDISSIKSTFQLRTFDPEGAIFYGDTKNGDDWFVLGLKDGLPLMQFSIGGNHVSAEGGPQLNDGKWHKLEVSNQNNFVILDVDGSKGLVVGMGGPSKQTEEVQTGELRLALGGILIDKEKMMIQFDPKMDGCVREGSWLNLRAPWEVEVEELWPCYQDIIPGSFFPGTGFAVLNTSVFPVEDGKGVNIEFRGNFTLMHGTILSIRAPGQEIMLTLMADNNTQEVTLTFGSEKISMKSDDLKKLVIIFEEEMLQVLEVRAKFQGLQIKSVRNSGFLTTWRNGRIAFGGLLGEGEDNVGSQFLTGCLEMIQVMGRDLDLDLTVKHPSIVSHSCPA
;
A
#
# COMPACT_ATOMS: atom_id res chain seq x y z
N MET A 1 60.74 -6.70 55.71
CA MET A 1 60.43 -7.82 56.63
C MET A 1 59.02 -7.60 57.17
N ALA A 2 58.13 -8.56 57.34
CA ALA A 2 57.95 -9.95 56.93
C ALA A 2 56.52 -10.28 57.42
N VAL A 3 55.62 -10.74 56.54
CA VAL A 3 55.11 -12.13 56.50
C VAL A 3 54.34 -12.52 57.79
N PHE A 4 53.00 -12.46 57.79
CA PHE A 4 52.04 -13.53 57.38
C PHE A 4 51.85 -14.63 58.43
N TRP A 5 50.59 -14.98 58.74
CA TRP A 5 50.15 -16.38 58.89
C TRP A 5 48.65 -16.56 58.60
N LYS A 6 48.32 -17.76 58.10
CA LYS A 6 47.00 -18.32 57.73
C LYS A 6 46.40 -19.10 58.94
N PRO A 7 45.19 -19.72 58.93
CA PRO A 7 44.40 -20.30 57.81
C PRO A 7 42.89 -19.85 57.82
N MET A 8 41.87 -20.48 57.20
CA MET A 8 41.74 -21.83 56.59
C MET A 8 40.79 -21.92 55.36
N ALA A 9 39.73 -22.74 55.43
CA ALA A 9 38.81 -23.20 54.38
C ALA A 9 37.36 -22.77 54.67
N ALA A 10 36.34 -22.87 53.81
CA ALA A 10 36.18 -23.45 52.45
C ALA A 10 35.11 -22.62 51.69
N GLY A 11 34.87 -22.71 50.38
CA GLY A 11 35.49 -23.50 49.33
C GLY A 11 34.48 -23.72 48.18
N LEU A 12 34.81 -23.30 46.96
CA LEU A 12 34.13 -23.69 45.72
C LEU A 12 35.07 -23.39 44.54
N LEU A 13 35.32 -24.40 43.70
CA LEU A 13 36.21 -24.30 42.53
C LEU A 13 35.51 -23.46 41.42
N LEU A 14 36.17 -22.60 40.62
CA LEU A 14 37.20 -22.91 39.60
C LEU A 14 36.72 -24.04 38.65
N THR A 15 36.76 -23.91 37.32
CA THR A 15 37.80 -23.31 36.47
C THR A 15 37.21 -22.63 35.22
N VAL A 16 37.55 -21.37 34.94
CA VAL A 16 38.63 -20.87 34.03
C VAL A 16 38.17 -20.66 32.58
N SER A 17 38.21 -19.38 32.20
CA SER A 17 38.07 -18.82 30.86
C SER A 17 39.26 -19.17 29.95
N LEU A 18 39.07 -19.04 28.63
CA LEU A 18 40.16 -18.64 27.75
C LEU A 18 39.64 -17.85 26.56
N THR A 19 39.99 -16.55 26.54
CA THR A 19 39.81 -15.66 25.40
C THR A 19 40.85 -15.95 24.33
N LEU A 20 40.44 -15.99 23.07
CA LEU A 20 41.34 -15.75 21.94
C LEU A 20 40.72 -14.71 21.00
N LEU A 21 41.41 -13.58 20.87
CA LEU A 21 41.23 -12.64 19.78
C LEU A 21 41.73 -13.29 18.49
N GLY A 22 40.90 -13.26 17.45
CA GLY A 22 41.30 -13.61 16.09
C GLY A 22 40.54 -12.74 15.11
N TRP A 23 41.24 -11.81 14.45
CA TRP A 23 40.70 -11.20 13.24
C TRP A 23 40.71 -12.24 12.13
N GLY A 24 39.51 -12.69 11.73
CA GLY A 24 39.26 -13.41 10.50
C GLY A 24 38.10 -12.73 9.79
N VAL A 25 38.34 -12.17 8.59
CA VAL A 25 37.26 -11.76 7.71
C VAL A 25 36.74 -13.03 7.04
N GLU A 26 35.65 -13.57 7.58
CA GLU A 26 35.03 -14.78 7.06
C GLU A 26 33.56 -14.49 6.77
N VAL A 27 33.26 -14.26 5.49
CA VAL A 27 31.91 -14.01 4.98
C VAL A 27 31.15 -15.34 5.03
N GLN A 28 30.66 -15.70 6.20
CA GLN A 28 29.66 -16.76 6.35
C GLN A 28 28.29 -16.19 6.00
N GLY A 29 27.85 -16.48 4.78
CA GLY A 29 26.46 -16.28 4.36
C GLY A 29 25.54 -17.14 5.20
N GLY A 30 25.06 -16.59 6.32
CA GLY A 30 24.04 -17.23 7.14
C GLY A 30 22.77 -17.40 6.31
N THR A 31 22.43 -18.63 5.96
CA THR A 31 21.16 -18.96 5.33
C THR A 31 20.07 -18.81 6.39
N GLN A 32 19.55 -17.59 6.53
CA GLN A 32 18.41 -17.30 7.40
C GLN A 32 17.27 -18.23 6.98
N ALA A 33 16.80 -19.09 7.90
CA ALA A 33 15.81 -20.09 7.57
C ALA A 33 14.55 -19.41 7.03
N LYS A 34 14.18 -19.71 5.78
CA LYS A 34 13.04 -19.06 5.12
C LYS A 34 11.78 -19.25 5.96
N LYS A 35 11.12 -18.14 6.26
CA LYS A 35 9.85 -18.14 7.00
C LYS A 35 8.77 -18.73 6.10
N VAL A 36 7.96 -19.64 6.65
CA VAL A 36 6.92 -20.35 5.90
C VAL A 36 5.55 -20.25 6.58
N VAL A 37 4.48 -20.22 5.78
CA VAL A 37 3.09 -20.15 6.22
C VAL A 37 2.20 -21.14 5.47
N SER A 38 0.98 -21.35 5.97
CA SER A 38 -0.07 -22.08 5.25
C SER A 38 -0.57 -21.26 4.05
N GLY A 39 -0.94 -21.92 2.96
CA GLY A 39 -1.64 -21.27 1.84
C GLY A 39 -3.02 -20.70 2.21
N GLU A 40 -3.60 -21.16 3.32
CA GLU A 40 -4.86 -20.64 3.89
C GLU A 40 -4.69 -19.34 4.68
N ALA A 41 -3.44 -18.90 4.93
CA ALA A 41 -3.13 -17.73 5.75
C ALA A 41 -3.79 -16.46 5.22
N THR A 42 -4.09 -15.53 6.13
CA THR A 42 -4.50 -14.18 5.75
C THR A 42 -3.26 -13.36 5.39
N VAL A 43 -3.27 -12.74 4.22
CA VAL A 43 -2.16 -11.98 3.64
C VAL A 43 -2.64 -10.59 3.27
N TYR A 44 -1.96 -9.56 3.78
CA TYR A 44 -2.13 -8.18 3.32
C TYR A 44 -1.20 -7.94 2.12
N LEU A 45 -1.75 -7.52 0.98
CA LEU A 45 -1.00 -7.41 -0.27
C LEU A 45 -0.20 -6.08 -0.35
N GLY A 46 -0.62 -5.08 0.42
CA GLY A 46 -0.10 -3.71 0.39
C GLY A 46 1.13 -3.45 1.25
N GLN A 47 1.78 -4.50 1.79
CA GLN A 47 2.99 -4.33 2.60
C GLN A 47 4.16 -3.74 1.79
N ASP A 48 4.99 -2.96 2.49
CA ASP A 48 6.21 -2.35 1.95
C ASP A 48 7.25 -3.41 1.52
N ARG A 49 7.79 -3.22 0.31
CA ARG A 49 8.81 -4.02 -0.40
C ARG A 49 8.97 -3.49 -1.83
N ASP A 50 9.87 -4.10 -2.60
CA ASP A 50 9.82 -4.06 -4.07
C ASP A 50 8.48 -4.61 -4.57
N ILE A 51 7.65 -3.74 -5.15
CA ILE A 51 6.25 -4.00 -5.54
C ILE A 51 6.10 -5.21 -6.47
N TRP A 52 7.10 -5.53 -7.29
CA TRP A 52 7.05 -6.66 -8.21
C TRP A 52 7.23 -8.01 -7.49
N ARG A 53 8.00 -8.02 -6.39
CA ARG A 53 8.22 -9.25 -5.61
C ARG A 53 6.92 -9.65 -4.90
N PRO A 54 6.58 -10.94 -4.81
CA PRO A 54 5.39 -11.37 -4.08
C PRO A 54 5.56 -11.22 -2.56
N ILE A 55 4.44 -11.26 -1.83
CA ILE A 55 4.43 -11.34 -0.36
C ILE A 55 4.74 -12.77 0.09
N ILE A 56 4.01 -13.72 -0.50
CA ILE A 56 4.25 -15.16 -0.34
C ILE A 56 4.25 -15.85 -1.69
N HIS A 57 5.04 -16.92 -1.82
CA HIS A 57 5.07 -17.77 -2.99
C HIS A 57 5.29 -19.24 -2.63
N THR A 58 4.98 -20.15 -3.55
CA THR A 58 5.30 -21.58 -3.41
C THR A 58 5.65 -22.17 -4.77
N ALA A 59 6.39 -23.29 -4.75
CA ALA A 59 6.74 -24.07 -5.92
C ALA A 59 6.35 -25.54 -5.70
N SER A 60 5.92 -26.23 -6.74
CA SER A 60 5.52 -27.65 -6.70
C SER A 60 5.66 -28.29 -8.07
N ASN A 61 5.86 -29.61 -8.15
CA ASN A 61 5.89 -30.27 -9.44
C ASN A 61 4.48 -30.32 -10.03
N LEU A 62 4.37 -30.21 -11.36
CA LEU A 62 3.10 -30.37 -12.07
C LEU A 62 2.44 -31.75 -11.82
N SER A 63 3.23 -32.78 -11.52
CA SER A 63 2.76 -34.11 -11.11
C SER A 63 2.01 -34.14 -9.77
N ASP A 64 2.21 -33.13 -8.91
CA ASP A 64 1.66 -33.08 -7.56
C ASP A 64 0.27 -32.42 -7.54
N ILE A 65 -0.14 -31.82 -8.68
CA ILE A 65 -1.40 -31.12 -8.86
C ILE A 65 -2.54 -32.12 -9.10
N SER A 66 -3.55 -32.07 -8.24
CA SER A 66 -4.75 -32.92 -8.32
C SER A 66 -6.05 -32.15 -8.57
N SER A 67 -5.99 -30.82 -8.63
CA SER A 67 -7.14 -29.94 -8.87
C SER A 67 -6.85 -28.93 -9.98
N ILE A 68 -7.89 -28.61 -10.74
CA ILE A 68 -7.91 -27.54 -11.76
C ILE A 68 -8.42 -26.20 -11.20
N LYS A 69 -8.61 -26.11 -9.87
CA LYS A 69 -9.25 -24.99 -9.18
C LYS A 69 -8.39 -24.40 -8.07
N SER A 70 -8.36 -23.07 -8.00
CA SER A 70 -7.91 -22.31 -6.83
C SER A 70 -9.06 -21.46 -6.30
N THR A 71 -9.30 -21.49 -4.98
CA THR A 71 -10.37 -20.71 -4.32
C THR A 71 -9.80 -19.90 -3.18
N PHE A 72 -10.23 -18.65 -3.03
CA PHE A 72 -9.82 -17.78 -1.94
C PHE A 72 -10.86 -16.67 -1.73
N GLN A 73 -10.71 -15.86 -0.69
CA GLN A 73 -11.47 -14.62 -0.53
C GLN A 73 -10.57 -13.39 -0.70
N LEU A 74 -11.09 -12.34 -1.34
CA LEU A 74 -10.46 -11.03 -1.51
C LEU A 74 -11.34 -9.95 -0.85
N ARG A 75 -10.71 -8.93 -0.27
CA ARG A 75 -11.35 -7.66 0.11
C ARG A 75 -10.40 -6.51 -0.16
N THR A 76 -10.87 -5.45 -0.82
CA THR A 76 -10.08 -4.24 -1.10
C THR A 76 -10.99 -3.02 -1.35
N PHE A 77 -10.42 -1.81 -1.28
CA PHE A 77 -10.97 -0.61 -1.94
C PHE A 77 -10.12 -0.15 -3.14
N ASP A 78 -8.92 -0.68 -3.27
CA ASP A 78 -8.00 -0.43 -4.39
C ASP A 78 -8.63 -0.76 -5.76
N PRO A 79 -8.65 0.18 -6.73
CA PRO A 79 -9.14 -0.10 -8.09
C PRO A 79 -8.16 -0.92 -8.93
N GLU A 80 -6.87 -0.97 -8.58
CA GLU A 80 -5.82 -1.66 -9.32
C GLU A 80 -5.02 -2.59 -8.38
N GLY A 81 -4.29 -3.59 -8.93
CA GLY A 81 -3.39 -4.41 -8.11
C GLY A 81 -3.38 -5.91 -8.43
N ALA A 82 -2.27 -6.59 -8.09
CA ALA A 82 -2.09 -8.01 -8.37
C ALA A 82 -2.60 -8.90 -7.23
N ILE A 83 -3.56 -9.78 -7.53
CA ILE A 83 -4.17 -10.68 -6.53
C ILE A 83 -3.39 -12.01 -6.49
N PHE A 84 -3.36 -12.70 -7.62
CA PHE A 84 -2.88 -14.08 -7.73
C PHE A 84 -2.10 -14.28 -9.03
N TYR A 85 -0.90 -14.83 -8.90
CA TYR A 85 0.01 -15.14 -9.98
C TYR A 85 0.30 -16.65 -10.02
N GLY A 86 0.47 -17.20 -11.22
CA GLY A 86 1.05 -18.53 -11.40
C GLY A 86 1.80 -18.68 -12.72
N ASP A 87 2.88 -19.46 -12.74
CA ASP A 87 3.57 -19.83 -13.97
C ASP A 87 4.08 -21.27 -13.98
N THR A 88 4.45 -21.69 -15.19
CA THR A 88 5.28 -22.87 -15.44
C THR A 88 6.40 -22.48 -16.42
N LYS A 89 7.35 -23.39 -16.65
CA LYS A 89 8.47 -23.16 -17.60
C LYS A 89 9.23 -21.86 -17.31
N ASN A 90 9.41 -21.53 -16.03
CA ASN A 90 10.08 -20.32 -15.55
C ASN A 90 9.48 -18.99 -16.05
N GLY A 91 8.16 -18.92 -16.27
CA GLY A 91 7.48 -17.70 -16.70
C GLY A 91 7.37 -17.52 -18.22
N ASP A 92 7.47 -18.60 -18.99
CA ASP A 92 7.10 -18.61 -20.42
C ASP A 92 5.60 -18.85 -20.60
N ASP A 93 5.05 -19.81 -19.84
CA ASP A 93 3.61 -20.05 -19.70
C ASP A 93 3.16 -19.50 -18.33
N TRP A 94 2.41 -18.39 -18.32
CA TRP A 94 2.09 -17.63 -17.09
C TRP A 94 0.64 -17.13 -17.05
N PHE A 95 0.13 -16.85 -15.84
CA PHE A 95 -1.20 -16.33 -15.55
C PHE A 95 -1.13 -15.27 -14.43
N VAL A 96 -1.88 -14.18 -14.61
CA VAL A 96 -2.09 -13.10 -13.65
C VAL A 96 -3.59 -12.87 -13.50
N LEU A 97 -4.07 -12.84 -12.25
CA LEU A 97 -5.34 -12.24 -11.87
C LEU A 97 -5.05 -10.99 -11.02
N GLY A 98 -5.58 -9.86 -11.46
CA GLY A 98 -5.54 -8.58 -10.74
C GLY A 98 -6.88 -7.85 -10.82
N LEU A 99 -6.90 -6.62 -10.31
CA LEU A 99 -7.95 -5.65 -10.61
C LEU A 99 -7.43 -4.58 -11.56
N LYS A 100 -8.37 -3.99 -12.31
CA LYS A 100 -8.19 -2.72 -13.02
C LYS A 100 -9.52 -1.98 -13.04
N ASP A 101 -9.50 -0.69 -12.71
CA ASP A 101 -10.72 0.13 -12.55
C ASP A 101 -11.77 -0.52 -11.60
N GLY A 102 -11.31 -1.36 -10.67
CA GLY A 102 -12.12 -2.16 -9.74
C GLY A 102 -12.70 -3.46 -10.32
N LEU A 103 -12.49 -3.75 -11.61
CA LEU A 103 -12.97 -4.94 -12.31
C LEU A 103 -11.88 -6.05 -12.34
N PRO A 104 -12.26 -7.33 -12.33
CA PRO A 104 -11.32 -8.43 -12.50
C PRO A 104 -10.61 -8.38 -13.87
N LEU A 105 -9.29 -8.40 -13.84
CA LEU A 105 -8.42 -8.48 -15.02
C LEU A 105 -7.67 -9.82 -15.01
N MET A 106 -7.93 -10.66 -16.00
CA MET A 106 -7.14 -11.85 -16.30
C MET A 106 -6.17 -11.56 -17.44
N GLN A 107 -4.91 -11.95 -17.27
CA GLN A 107 -3.91 -11.98 -18.33
C GLN A 107 -3.15 -13.30 -18.29
N PHE A 108 -2.90 -13.91 -19.45
CA PHE A 108 -2.06 -15.10 -19.53
C PHE A 108 -1.29 -15.22 -20.85
N SER A 109 -0.20 -15.96 -20.78
CA SER A 109 0.59 -16.48 -21.91
C SER A 109 0.57 -18.00 -21.85
N ILE A 110 0.13 -18.68 -22.91
CA ILE A 110 0.21 -20.15 -23.02
C ILE A 110 0.65 -20.54 -24.43
N GLY A 111 1.81 -21.21 -24.54
CA GLY A 111 2.39 -21.63 -25.81
C GLY A 111 2.71 -20.46 -26.74
N GLY A 112 3.05 -19.30 -26.19
CA GLY A 112 3.28 -18.05 -26.93
C GLY A 112 2.01 -17.31 -27.40
N ASN A 113 0.82 -17.77 -27.00
CA ASN A 113 -0.44 -17.04 -27.23
C ASN A 113 -0.74 -16.20 -25.99
N HIS A 114 -0.86 -14.88 -26.19
CA HIS A 114 -1.17 -13.93 -25.13
C HIS A 114 -2.65 -13.52 -25.18
N VAL A 115 -3.35 -13.59 -24.05
CA VAL A 115 -4.75 -13.17 -23.93
C VAL A 115 -4.94 -12.33 -22.67
N SER A 116 -5.52 -11.14 -22.83
CA SER A 116 -6.05 -10.31 -21.74
C SER A 116 -7.58 -10.23 -21.84
N ALA A 117 -8.24 -10.26 -20.70
CA ALA A 117 -9.68 -10.07 -20.60
C ALA A 117 -10.03 -9.40 -19.26
N GLU A 118 -10.89 -8.40 -19.33
CA GLU A 118 -11.40 -7.65 -18.18
C GLU A 118 -12.92 -7.85 -18.11
N GLY A 119 -13.46 -8.04 -16.91
CA GLY A 119 -14.91 -8.13 -16.72
C GLY A 119 -15.34 -8.96 -15.50
N GLY A 120 -16.65 -8.94 -15.27
CA GLY A 120 -17.28 -9.44 -14.05
C GLY A 120 -17.85 -8.29 -13.21
N PRO A 121 -18.23 -8.55 -11.95
CA PRO A 121 -18.64 -7.49 -11.02
C PRO A 121 -17.44 -6.70 -10.51
N GLN A 122 -17.68 -5.47 -10.07
CA GLN A 122 -16.69 -4.64 -9.37
C GLN A 122 -16.41 -5.23 -7.97
N LEU A 123 -15.12 -5.36 -7.61
CA LEU A 123 -14.67 -6.06 -6.38
C LEU A 123 -14.05 -5.14 -5.32
N ASN A 124 -13.87 -3.86 -5.63
CA ASN A 124 -13.23 -2.89 -4.73
C ASN A 124 -14.25 -2.14 -3.86
N ASP A 125 -15.24 -2.86 -3.32
CA ASP A 125 -16.36 -2.31 -2.55
C ASP A 125 -16.20 -2.42 -1.02
N GLY A 126 -15.02 -2.85 -0.56
CA GLY A 126 -14.69 -3.06 0.85
C GLY A 126 -15.25 -4.34 1.48
N LYS A 127 -15.93 -5.21 0.75
CA LYS A 127 -16.46 -6.49 1.26
C LYS A 127 -15.57 -7.67 0.87
N TRP A 128 -15.78 -8.78 1.57
CA TRP A 128 -15.16 -10.06 1.23
C TRP A 128 -15.93 -10.73 0.09
N HIS A 129 -15.28 -10.84 -1.07
CA HIS A 129 -15.75 -11.61 -2.22
C HIS A 129 -15.03 -12.96 -2.28
N LYS A 130 -15.76 -14.04 -2.52
CA LYS A 130 -15.18 -15.36 -2.77
C LYS A 130 -14.87 -15.51 -4.26
N LEU A 131 -13.60 -15.74 -4.58
CA LEU A 131 -13.13 -15.98 -5.94
C LEU A 131 -12.76 -17.45 -6.14
N GLU A 132 -13.17 -18.02 -7.27
CA GLU A 132 -12.71 -19.32 -7.76
C GLU A 132 -12.15 -19.16 -9.17
N VAL A 133 -10.86 -19.43 -9.35
CA VAL A 133 -10.21 -19.52 -10.66
C VAL A 133 -10.12 -20.99 -11.04
N SER A 134 -10.59 -21.35 -12.23
CA SER A 134 -10.49 -22.73 -12.71
C SER A 134 -10.18 -22.84 -14.20
N ASN A 135 -9.44 -23.89 -14.58
CA ASN A 135 -9.19 -24.25 -15.98
C ASN A 135 -10.12 -25.39 -16.39
N GLN A 136 -11.08 -25.11 -17.28
CA GLN A 136 -12.11 -26.05 -17.72
C GLN A 136 -12.05 -26.22 -19.26
N ASN A 137 -11.53 -27.36 -19.72
CA ASN A 137 -11.28 -27.65 -21.13
C ASN A 137 -10.33 -26.61 -21.76
N ASN A 138 -10.85 -25.74 -22.63
CA ASN A 138 -10.09 -24.67 -23.29
C ASN A 138 -10.46 -23.28 -22.74
N PHE A 139 -10.99 -23.21 -21.50
CA PHE A 139 -11.43 -21.96 -20.87
C PHE A 139 -10.80 -21.76 -19.49
N VAL A 140 -10.31 -20.55 -19.23
CA VAL A 140 -10.08 -20.06 -17.87
C VAL A 140 -11.35 -19.37 -17.39
N ILE A 141 -11.83 -19.74 -16.22
CA ILE A 141 -13.09 -19.25 -15.64
C ILE A 141 -12.81 -18.63 -14.28
N LEU A 142 -13.30 -17.41 -14.07
CA LEU A 142 -13.46 -16.77 -12.78
C LEU A 142 -14.92 -16.85 -12.36
N ASP A 143 -15.21 -17.57 -11.27
CA ASP A 143 -16.46 -17.43 -10.54
C ASP A 143 -16.25 -16.44 -9.37
N VAL A 144 -17.18 -15.50 -9.21
CA VAL A 144 -17.27 -14.53 -8.11
C VAL A 144 -18.54 -14.82 -7.34
N ASP A 145 -18.43 -15.05 -6.03
CA ASP A 145 -19.56 -15.32 -5.12
C ASP A 145 -20.52 -16.42 -5.62
N GLY A 146 -19.96 -17.42 -6.31
CA GLY A 146 -20.69 -18.56 -6.89
C GLY A 146 -21.36 -18.28 -8.24
N SER A 147 -21.12 -17.13 -8.86
CA SER A 147 -21.61 -16.75 -10.19
C SER A 147 -20.45 -16.54 -11.17
N LYS A 148 -20.62 -16.90 -12.45
CA LYS A 148 -19.60 -16.67 -13.48
C LYS A 148 -19.34 -15.16 -13.66
N GLY A 149 -18.16 -14.70 -13.27
CA GLY A 149 -17.71 -13.33 -13.47
C GLY A 149 -17.04 -13.14 -14.83
N LEU A 150 -16.08 -14.00 -15.16
CA LEU A 150 -15.30 -13.92 -16.41
C LEU A 150 -15.02 -15.30 -16.98
N VAL A 151 -15.12 -15.45 -18.30
CA VAL A 151 -14.85 -16.70 -19.03
C VAL A 151 -13.99 -16.38 -20.25
N VAL A 152 -12.75 -16.86 -20.27
CA VAL A 152 -11.76 -16.56 -21.31
C VAL A 152 -11.40 -17.83 -22.07
N GLY A 153 -11.66 -17.85 -23.38
CA GLY A 153 -11.32 -18.98 -24.24
C GLY A 153 -9.87 -18.90 -24.74
N MET A 154 -9.12 -19.99 -24.61
CA MET A 154 -7.68 -20.06 -24.93
C MET A 154 -7.36 -20.30 -26.42
N GLY A 155 -8.38 -20.47 -27.27
CA GLY A 155 -8.24 -20.51 -28.74
C GLY A 155 -7.80 -21.85 -29.33
N GLY A 156 -8.74 -22.60 -29.91
CA GLY A 156 -8.45 -23.83 -30.68
C GLY A 156 -8.03 -25.03 -29.82
N PRO A 157 -7.90 -26.24 -30.41
CA PRO A 157 -7.22 -27.33 -29.74
C PRO A 157 -5.74 -26.98 -29.63
N SER A 158 -5.21 -26.89 -28.40
CA SER A 158 -3.77 -26.96 -28.24
C SER A 158 -3.29 -28.24 -28.93
N LYS A 159 -2.16 -28.16 -29.63
CA LYS A 159 -1.42 -29.38 -29.96
C LYS A 159 -0.93 -29.93 -28.63
N GLN A 160 -1.75 -30.78 -28.01
CA GLN A 160 -1.31 -31.72 -27.00
C GLN A 160 -0.41 -32.74 -27.71
N THR A 161 0.79 -32.28 -28.08
CA THR A 161 1.97 -33.09 -27.79
C THR A 161 1.85 -33.45 -26.32
N GLU A 162 1.99 -34.72 -25.98
CA GLU A 162 2.10 -35.17 -24.60
C GLU A 162 3.44 -34.67 -24.02
N GLU A 163 3.55 -33.34 -23.83
CA GLU A 163 4.52 -32.75 -22.92
C GLU A 163 4.16 -33.34 -21.55
N VAL A 164 4.99 -34.29 -21.14
CA VAL A 164 4.91 -34.98 -19.86
C VAL A 164 4.71 -33.93 -18.76
N GLN A 165 3.95 -34.27 -17.70
CA GLN A 165 3.76 -33.44 -16.50
C GLN A 165 5.05 -33.22 -15.67
N THR A 166 6.21 -33.23 -16.33
CA THR A 166 7.52 -32.83 -15.84
C THR A 166 7.67 -31.32 -16.00
N GLY A 167 7.57 -30.60 -14.88
CA GLY A 167 7.79 -29.17 -14.81
C GLY A 167 7.47 -28.67 -13.42
N GLU A 168 7.96 -27.49 -13.10
CA GLU A 168 7.62 -26.79 -11.87
C GLU A 168 6.48 -25.81 -12.15
N LEU A 169 5.48 -25.80 -11.27
CA LEU A 169 4.52 -24.72 -11.11
C LEU A 169 5.01 -23.81 -10.00
N ARG A 170 5.03 -22.50 -10.25
CA ARG A 170 5.25 -21.48 -9.22
C ARG A 170 3.95 -20.70 -9.04
N LEU A 171 3.51 -20.49 -7.80
CA LEU A 171 2.35 -19.66 -7.45
C LEU A 171 2.79 -18.53 -6.52
N ALA A 172 2.18 -17.35 -6.64
CA ALA A 172 2.54 -16.19 -5.84
C ALA A 172 1.34 -15.26 -5.56
N LEU A 173 1.38 -14.54 -4.43
CA LEU A 173 0.36 -13.54 -4.05
C LEU A 173 0.98 -12.14 -3.88
N GLY A 174 0.23 -11.13 -4.31
CA GLY A 174 0.59 -9.71 -4.19
C GLY A 174 1.67 -9.20 -5.14
N GLY A 175 2.30 -10.07 -5.93
CA GLY A 175 3.36 -9.73 -6.87
C GLY A 175 3.47 -10.74 -8.03
N ILE A 176 4.40 -10.50 -8.95
CA ILE A 176 4.46 -11.13 -10.28
C ILE A 176 5.90 -11.59 -10.55
N LEU A 177 6.10 -12.83 -11.00
CA LEU A 177 7.43 -13.44 -11.20
C LEU A 177 7.95 -13.40 -12.66
N ILE A 178 7.27 -12.66 -13.54
CA ILE A 178 7.73 -12.32 -14.90
C ILE A 178 8.15 -10.85 -14.99
N ASP A 179 8.98 -10.54 -15.99
CA ASP A 179 9.22 -9.16 -16.43
C ASP A 179 7.90 -8.50 -16.87
N LYS A 180 7.65 -7.27 -16.42
CA LYS A 180 6.43 -6.51 -16.75
C LYS A 180 6.26 -6.26 -18.25
N GLU A 181 7.35 -6.29 -19.02
CA GLU A 181 7.37 -6.18 -20.48
C GLU A 181 6.69 -7.38 -21.17
N LYS A 182 6.51 -8.51 -20.49
CA LYS A 182 5.73 -9.65 -20.98
C LYS A 182 4.20 -9.42 -20.88
N MET A 183 3.73 -8.47 -20.05
CA MET A 183 2.30 -8.22 -19.83
C MET A 183 1.69 -7.38 -20.97
N MET A 184 0.46 -7.71 -21.38
CA MET A 184 -0.27 -6.94 -22.42
C MET A 184 -0.82 -5.63 -21.88
N ILE A 185 -1.28 -5.65 -20.63
CA ILE A 185 -1.78 -4.50 -19.89
C ILE A 185 -0.91 -4.40 -18.64
N GLN A 186 0.00 -3.42 -18.63
CA GLN A 186 0.77 -3.09 -17.43
C GLN A 186 -0.11 -2.34 -16.44
N PHE A 187 0.08 -2.62 -15.16
CA PHE A 187 -0.66 -2.07 -14.01
C PHE A 187 0.27 -2.15 -12.78
N ASP A 188 0.03 -1.38 -11.71
CA ASP A 188 0.84 -1.49 -10.48
C ASP A 188 0.49 -2.80 -9.74
N PRO A 189 1.44 -3.71 -9.49
CA PRO A 189 1.14 -4.96 -8.78
C PRO A 189 0.77 -4.77 -7.30
N LYS A 190 1.12 -3.65 -6.67
CA LYS A 190 0.73 -3.36 -5.28
C LYS A 190 -0.79 -3.18 -5.18
N MET A 191 -1.36 -3.56 -4.04
CA MET A 191 -2.79 -3.42 -3.77
C MET A 191 -3.01 -3.28 -2.27
N ASP A 192 -3.86 -2.38 -1.80
CA ASP A 192 -4.30 -2.34 -0.40
C ASP A 192 -5.37 -3.38 -0.01
N GLY A 193 -5.37 -4.50 -0.73
CA GLY A 193 -6.25 -5.63 -0.50
C GLY A 193 -5.72 -6.66 0.50
N CYS A 194 -6.66 -7.49 0.97
CA CYS A 194 -6.43 -8.64 1.82
C CYS A 194 -6.94 -9.92 1.15
N VAL A 195 -6.14 -10.98 1.21
CA VAL A 195 -6.50 -12.34 0.75
C VAL A 195 -6.53 -13.30 1.95
N ARG A 196 -7.49 -14.24 1.98
CA ARG A 196 -7.58 -15.29 3.00
C ARG A 196 -8.26 -16.56 2.48
N GLU A 197 -8.25 -17.62 3.30
CA GLU A 197 -8.94 -18.90 3.02
C GLU A 197 -8.51 -19.53 1.67
N GLY A 198 -7.24 -19.36 1.33
CA GLY A 198 -6.66 -19.84 0.08
C GLY A 198 -6.51 -21.36 0.01
N SER A 199 -7.16 -21.97 -0.97
CA SER A 199 -6.91 -23.34 -1.42
C SER A 199 -6.40 -23.29 -2.86
N TRP A 200 -5.15 -23.68 -3.07
CA TRP A 200 -4.40 -23.40 -4.30
C TRP A 200 -4.13 -24.70 -5.05
N LEU A 201 -4.95 -25.03 -6.05
CA LEU A 201 -4.85 -26.28 -6.83
C LEU A 201 -4.79 -27.57 -5.98
N ASN A 202 -5.36 -27.54 -4.77
CA ASN A 202 -5.27 -28.61 -3.74
C ASN A 202 -3.82 -28.96 -3.32
N LEU A 203 -2.86 -28.07 -3.56
CA LEU A 203 -1.48 -28.20 -3.10
C LEU A 203 -1.40 -28.00 -1.58
N ARG A 204 -0.53 -28.79 -0.95
CA ARG A 204 -0.24 -28.72 0.49
C ARG A 204 1.19 -28.21 0.79
N ALA A 205 1.90 -27.76 -0.24
CA ALA A 205 3.22 -27.18 -0.08
C ALA A 205 3.14 -25.94 0.83
N PRO A 206 4.11 -25.75 1.74
CA PRO A 206 4.21 -24.51 2.49
C PRO A 206 4.51 -23.35 1.54
N TRP A 207 4.08 -22.15 1.94
CA TRP A 207 4.34 -20.92 1.21
C TRP A 207 5.48 -20.17 1.89
N GLU A 208 6.53 -19.85 1.14
CA GLU A 208 7.66 -19.04 1.59
C GLU A 208 7.26 -17.57 1.66
N VAL A 209 7.72 -16.87 2.70
CA VAL A 209 7.45 -15.45 2.95
C VAL A 209 8.66 -14.60 2.55
N GLU A 210 8.42 -13.55 1.78
CA GLU A 210 9.45 -12.65 1.22
C GLU A 210 9.65 -11.34 2.01
N VAL A 211 8.93 -11.20 3.13
CA VAL A 211 9.00 -10.09 4.09
C VAL A 211 9.32 -10.62 5.49
N GLU A 212 9.94 -9.79 6.34
CA GLU A 212 10.32 -10.21 7.71
C GLU A 212 9.10 -10.65 8.54
N GLU A 213 7.99 -9.93 8.41
CA GLU A 213 6.72 -10.22 9.06
C GLU A 213 5.52 -9.89 8.17
N LEU A 214 4.51 -10.77 8.19
CA LEU A 214 3.24 -10.51 7.54
C LEU A 214 2.45 -9.54 8.41
N TRP A 215 2.07 -8.40 7.85
CA TRP A 215 1.21 -7.44 8.54
C TRP A 215 -0.22 -7.98 8.61
N PRO A 216 -0.90 -7.84 9.76
CA PRO A 216 -2.28 -8.29 9.89
C PRO A 216 -3.20 -7.40 9.05
N CYS A 217 -4.19 -8.02 8.43
CA CYS A 217 -5.34 -7.31 7.90
C CYS A 217 -6.18 -6.72 9.05
N TYR A 218 -6.54 -5.44 8.95
CA TYR A 218 -7.52 -4.83 9.84
C TYR A 218 -8.86 -5.58 9.77
N GLN A 219 -9.57 -5.69 10.89
CA GLN A 219 -10.83 -6.44 10.93
C GLN A 219 -11.90 -5.74 10.07
N ASP A 220 -12.07 -4.44 10.29
CA ASP A 220 -12.97 -3.58 9.54
C ASP A 220 -12.19 -2.47 8.82
N ILE A 221 -12.68 -2.07 7.65
CA ILE A 221 -12.10 -1.01 6.82
C ILE A 221 -13.20 -0.12 6.23
N ILE A 222 -12.87 1.15 6.01
CA ILE A 222 -13.68 2.15 5.31
C ILE A 222 -12.87 2.81 4.18
N PRO A 223 -13.51 3.43 3.18
CA PRO A 223 -12.79 4.20 2.16
C PRO A 223 -12.01 5.36 2.79
N GLY A 224 -10.77 5.53 2.36
CA GLY A 224 -9.93 6.67 2.72
C GLY A 224 -8.45 6.33 2.81
N SER A 225 -7.62 7.36 2.87
CA SER A 225 -6.17 7.21 2.97
C SER A 225 -5.70 7.17 4.42
N PHE A 226 -5.01 6.11 4.80
CA PHE A 226 -4.45 5.90 6.14
C PHE A 226 -2.97 6.25 6.20
N PHE A 227 -2.64 7.10 7.17
CA PHE A 227 -1.29 7.56 7.47
C PHE A 227 -0.88 6.99 8.85
N PRO A 228 0.17 6.15 8.93
CA PRO A 228 0.57 5.49 10.17
C PRO A 228 1.62 6.28 11.00
N GLY A 229 1.89 7.55 10.68
CA GLY A 229 2.86 8.37 11.40
C GLY A 229 4.33 8.15 11.05
N THR A 230 4.64 7.50 9.91
CA THR A 230 6.02 7.18 9.50
C THR A 230 6.51 7.87 8.23
N GLY A 231 5.65 8.59 7.52
CA GLY A 231 6.02 9.33 6.31
C GLY A 231 4.87 10.13 5.72
N PHE A 232 5.03 10.58 4.47
CA PHE A 232 4.08 11.46 3.77
C PHE A 232 4.02 11.15 2.27
N ALA A 233 3.01 11.71 1.59
CA ALA A 233 2.84 11.71 0.15
C ALA A 233 3.16 13.10 -0.42
N VAL A 234 3.85 13.21 -1.55
CA VAL A 234 4.24 14.51 -2.14
C VAL A 234 4.07 14.57 -3.66
N LEU A 235 3.65 15.75 -4.12
CA LEU A 235 3.50 16.12 -5.53
C LEU A 235 4.10 17.51 -5.80
N ASN A 236 4.46 17.78 -7.05
CA ASN A 236 4.64 19.14 -7.54
C ASN A 236 3.26 19.75 -7.80
N THR A 237 3.00 20.98 -7.34
CA THR A 237 1.71 21.66 -7.51
C THR A 237 1.37 21.96 -8.97
N SER A 238 2.34 21.88 -9.89
CA SER A 238 2.15 22.04 -11.34
C SER A 238 1.22 20.99 -11.98
N VAL A 239 0.95 19.86 -11.31
CA VAL A 239 -0.09 18.89 -11.75
C VAL A 239 -1.51 19.43 -11.59
N PHE A 240 -1.67 20.54 -10.85
CA PHE A 240 -2.92 21.27 -10.62
C PHE A 240 -2.83 22.66 -11.29
N PRO A 241 -2.94 22.74 -12.63
CA PRO A 241 -2.78 24.00 -13.37
C PRO A 241 -3.91 24.97 -13.07
N VAL A 242 -3.55 26.18 -12.64
CA VAL A 242 -4.51 27.24 -12.28
C VAL A 242 -4.77 28.14 -13.49
N GLU A 243 -6.03 28.26 -13.89
CA GLU A 243 -6.46 29.24 -14.90
C GLU A 243 -6.45 30.66 -14.32
N ASP A 244 -6.13 31.66 -15.14
CA ASP A 244 -6.10 33.06 -14.70
C ASP A 244 -7.48 33.52 -14.16
N GLY A 245 -7.47 34.14 -12.98
CA GLY A 245 -8.70 34.57 -12.28
C GLY A 245 -9.47 33.47 -11.55
N LYS A 246 -9.00 32.21 -11.56
CA LYS A 246 -9.56 31.14 -10.70
C LYS A 246 -8.68 30.87 -9.49
N GLY A 247 -9.34 30.62 -8.36
CA GLY A 247 -8.68 30.17 -7.13
C GLY A 247 -8.37 28.67 -7.14
N VAL A 248 -7.60 28.23 -6.13
CA VAL A 248 -7.36 26.81 -5.84
C VAL A 248 -8.20 26.42 -4.63
N ASN A 249 -8.95 25.33 -4.70
CA ASN A 249 -9.57 24.72 -3.53
C ASN A 249 -8.94 23.35 -3.20
N ILE A 250 -8.69 23.13 -1.92
CA ILE A 250 -8.28 21.84 -1.34
C ILE A 250 -9.32 21.47 -0.30
N GLU A 251 -9.87 20.27 -0.39
CA GLU A 251 -10.90 19.76 0.51
C GLU A 251 -10.46 18.48 1.20
N PHE A 252 -10.71 18.42 2.51
CA PHE A 252 -10.46 17.26 3.36
C PHE A 252 -11.75 16.83 4.03
N ARG A 253 -11.98 15.51 4.05
CA ARG A 253 -13.04 14.88 4.83
C ARG A 253 -12.45 13.82 5.74
N GLY A 254 -12.98 13.69 6.95
CA GLY A 254 -12.54 12.66 7.90
C GLY A 254 -12.95 12.95 9.33
N ASN A 255 -12.53 12.08 10.24
CA ASN A 255 -12.70 12.30 11.67
C ASN A 255 -11.46 12.93 12.30
N PHE A 256 -11.36 14.26 12.23
CA PHE A 256 -10.20 15.02 12.71
C PHE A 256 -9.89 14.83 14.21
N THR A 257 -10.83 14.35 15.02
CA THR A 257 -10.59 14.05 16.45
C THR A 257 -9.66 12.87 16.69
N LEU A 258 -9.43 12.04 15.67
CA LEU A 258 -8.57 10.86 15.69
C LEU A 258 -7.20 11.11 15.03
N MET A 259 -6.92 12.34 14.60
CA MET A 259 -5.73 12.70 13.85
C MET A 259 -4.68 13.40 14.74
N HIS A 260 -3.40 13.07 14.53
CA HIS A 260 -2.29 13.77 15.14
C HIS A 260 -1.15 13.96 14.12
N GLY A 261 -0.64 15.17 13.96
CA GLY A 261 0.41 15.51 13.00
C GLY A 261 -0.07 16.36 11.82
N THR A 262 0.79 16.52 10.82
CA THR A 262 0.57 17.42 9.67
C THR A 262 -0.29 16.75 8.60
N ILE A 263 -1.49 17.28 8.37
CA ILE A 263 -2.41 16.82 7.32
C ILE A 263 -1.93 17.31 5.95
N LEU A 264 -1.55 18.58 5.84
CA LEU A 264 -1.13 19.24 4.61
C LEU A 264 0.04 20.18 4.89
N SER A 265 1.05 20.18 4.02
CA SER A 265 2.00 21.28 3.94
C SER A 265 2.30 21.69 2.49
N ILE A 266 2.52 22.99 2.26
CA ILE A 266 2.80 23.55 0.92
C ILE A 266 4.01 24.48 1.03
N ARG A 267 5.00 24.29 0.15
CA ARG A 267 6.27 25.02 0.14
C ARG A 267 6.78 25.21 -1.28
N ALA A 268 7.39 26.34 -1.61
CA ALA A 268 8.16 26.49 -2.85
C ALA A 268 9.66 26.21 -2.62
N PRO A 269 10.39 25.70 -3.63
CA PRO A 269 11.83 25.48 -3.54
C PRO A 269 12.58 26.74 -3.08
N GLY A 270 13.44 26.60 -2.06
CA GLY A 270 14.20 27.72 -1.50
C GLY A 270 13.40 28.74 -0.69
N GLN A 271 12.13 28.47 -0.39
CA GLN A 271 11.28 29.31 0.48
C GLN A 271 10.90 28.58 1.78
N GLU A 272 10.51 29.36 2.79
CA GLU A 272 9.84 28.84 3.99
C GLU A 272 8.49 28.18 3.63
N ILE A 273 7.94 27.40 4.57
CA ILE A 273 6.65 26.73 4.39
C ILE A 273 5.55 27.80 4.34
N MET A 274 4.81 27.84 3.24
CA MET A 274 3.75 28.82 3.01
C MET A 274 2.50 28.47 3.81
N LEU A 275 2.11 27.19 3.83
CA LEU A 275 0.93 26.71 4.54
C LEU A 275 1.22 25.38 5.24
N THR A 276 0.71 25.26 6.47
CA THR A 276 0.62 24.00 7.23
C THR A 276 -0.78 23.84 7.78
N LEU A 277 -1.38 22.67 7.60
CA LEU A 277 -2.57 22.21 8.32
C LEU A 277 -2.16 21.05 9.24
N MET A 278 -2.35 21.22 10.54
CA MET A 278 -1.95 20.24 11.56
C MET A 278 -3.14 19.90 12.46
N ALA A 279 -3.33 18.62 12.77
CA ALA A 279 -4.29 18.16 13.77
C ALA A 279 -3.56 17.70 15.04
N ASP A 280 -4.20 17.90 16.20
CA ASP A 280 -3.75 17.34 17.47
C ASP A 280 -4.95 16.79 18.26
N ASN A 281 -5.06 15.47 18.28
CA ASN A 281 -6.04 14.71 19.06
C ASN A 281 -5.92 14.91 20.59
N ASN A 282 -4.79 15.39 21.12
CA ASN A 282 -4.65 15.65 22.55
C ASN A 282 -5.38 16.93 22.98
N THR A 283 -5.25 18.01 22.19
CA THR A 283 -5.91 19.31 22.42
C THR A 283 -7.28 19.43 21.74
N GLN A 284 -7.62 18.46 20.87
CA GLN A 284 -8.81 18.46 20.01
C GLN A 284 -8.87 19.74 19.15
N GLU A 285 -7.74 20.05 18.50
CA GLU A 285 -7.59 21.20 17.62
C GLU A 285 -7.06 20.81 16.24
N VAL A 286 -7.59 21.49 15.23
CA VAL A 286 -7.00 21.59 13.89
C VAL A 286 -6.52 23.02 13.73
N THR A 287 -5.23 23.18 13.41
CA THR A 287 -4.56 24.46 13.21
C THR A 287 -4.16 24.60 11.76
N LEU A 288 -4.56 25.69 11.12
CA LEU A 288 -4.01 26.15 9.84
C LEU A 288 -3.09 27.35 10.11
N THR A 289 -1.86 27.28 9.63
CA THR A 289 -0.89 28.38 9.63
C THR A 289 -0.62 28.78 8.19
N PHE A 290 -0.67 30.08 7.89
CA PHE A 290 -0.37 30.64 6.58
C PHE A 290 0.48 31.91 6.74
N GLY A 291 1.76 31.83 6.39
CA GLY A 291 2.73 32.86 6.77
C GLY A 291 2.74 33.10 8.29
N SER A 292 2.56 34.35 8.72
CA SER A 292 2.46 34.72 10.15
C SER A 292 1.08 34.50 10.77
N GLU A 293 0.07 34.14 9.98
CA GLU A 293 -1.33 34.11 10.40
C GLU A 293 -1.75 32.69 10.81
N LYS A 294 -2.58 32.58 11.86
CA LYS A 294 -2.96 31.29 12.46
C LYS A 294 -4.47 31.20 12.69
N ILE A 295 -5.09 30.16 12.13
CA ILE A 295 -6.47 29.78 12.36
C ILE A 295 -6.49 28.49 13.20
N SER A 296 -6.98 28.58 14.44
CA SER A 296 -7.33 27.40 15.26
C SER A 296 -8.81 27.06 15.12
N MET A 297 -9.13 25.77 15.15
CA MET A 297 -10.46 25.18 14.96
C MET A 297 -10.61 24.00 15.91
N LYS A 298 -11.77 23.84 16.58
CA LYS A 298 -12.04 22.61 17.34
C LYS A 298 -12.38 21.46 16.40
N SER A 299 -11.73 20.30 16.57
CA SER A 299 -11.98 19.08 15.79
C SER A 299 -13.36 18.47 16.07
N ASP A 300 -13.94 18.73 17.25
CA ASP A 300 -15.27 18.25 17.64
C ASP A 300 -16.33 18.59 16.58
N ASP A 301 -17.07 17.57 16.13
CA ASP A 301 -18.07 17.65 15.05
C ASP A 301 -17.56 18.13 13.68
N LEU A 302 -16.28 18.48 13.49
CA LEU A 302 -15.73 18.86 12.19
C LEU A 302 -15.71 17.62 11.28
N LYS A 303 -16.38 17.71 10.13
CA LYS A 303 -16.48 16.60 9.16
C LYS A 303 -15.80 16.89 7.84
N LYS A 304 -15.79 18.15 7.43
CA LYS A 304 -15.17 18.60 6.19
C LYS A 304 -14.52 19.97 6.41
N LEU A 305 -13.35 20.13 5.81
CA LEU A 305 -12.58 21.37 5.78
C LEU A 305 -12.27 21.70 4.32
N VAL A 306 -12.56 22.93 3.88
CA VAL A 306 -12.15 23.41 2.54
C VAL A 306 -11.26 24.63 2.71
N ILE A 307 -10.07 24.59 2.11
CA ILE A 307 -9.14 25.71 2.01
C ILE A 307 -9.27 26.25 0.59
N ILE A 308 -9.68 27.51 0.45
CA ILE A 308 -9.82 28.19 -0.84
C ILE A 308 -8.81 29.33 -0.89
N PHE A 309 -7.91 29.28 -1.87
CA PHE A 309 -6.97 30.35 -2.17
C PHE A 309 -7.51 31.18 -3.33
N GLU A 310 -7.92 32.41 -3.06
CA GLU A 310 -8.26 33.42 -4.05
C GLU A 310 -7.06 34.37 -4.25
N GLU A 311 -7.16 35.33 -5.18
CA GLU A 311 -6.04 36.22 -5.54
C GLU A 311 -5.53 37.06 -4.35
N GLU A 312 -6.44 37.64 -3.55
CA GLU A 312 -6.12 38.52 -2.42
C GLU A 312 -6.43 37.92 -1.03
N MET A 313 -7.10 36.76 -0.96
CA MET A 313 -7.49 36.15 0.32
C MET A 313 -7.44 34.62 0.32
N LEU A 314 -7.16 34.06 1.50
CA LEU A 314 -7.34 32.65 1.82
C LEU A 314 -8.61 32.52 2.67
N GLN A 315 -9.53 31.66 2.26
CA GLN A 315 -10.73 31.31 3.01
C GLN A 315 -10.63 29.87 3.53
N VAL A 316 -11.05 29.66 4.78
CA VAL A 316 -11.21 28.33 5.38
C VAL A 316 -12.68 28.13 5.68
N LEU A 317 -13.26 27.08 5.10
CA LEU A 317 -14.65 26.69 5.28
C LEU A 317 -14.72 25.44 6.17
N GLU A 318 -15.37 25.56 7.32
CA GLU A 318 -15.61 24.45 8.23
C GLU A 318 -17.05 23.94 8.08
N VAL A 319 -17.22 22.64 7.85
CA VAL A 319 -18.52 21.95 7.81
C VAL A 319 -18.63 21.02 9.01
N ARG A 320 -19.64 21.24 9.86
CA ARG A 320 -19.81 20.55 11.15
C ARG A 320 -21.06 19.68 11.17
N ALA A 321 -21.03 18.59 11.94
CA ALA A 321 -22.15 17.64 12.03
C ALA A 321 -23.38 18.21 12.76
N LYS A 322 -23.17 18.94 13.87
CA LYS A 322 -24.26 19.52 14.68
C LYS A 322 -24.81 20.84 14.13
N PHE A 323 -24.04 21.53 13.28
CA PHE A 323 -24.44 22.75 12.59
C PHE A 323 -24.31 22.54 11.09
N GLN A 324 -25.43 22.40 10.37
CA GLN A 324 -25.48 22.39 8.90
C GLN A 324 -25.08 23.73 8.25
N GLY A 325 -24.47 24.65 9.01
CA GLY A 325 -24.02 25.97 8.57
C GLY A 325 -22.51 26.02 8.40
N LEU A 326 -22.08 26.64 7.30
CA LEU A 326 -20.68 26.91 6.98
C LEU A 326 -20.11 27.96 7.95
N GLN A 327 -18.96 27.71 8.56
CA GLN A 327 -18.16 28.76 9.20
C GLN A 327 -17.03 29.16 8.25
N ILE A 328 -16.85 30.47 8.06
CA ILE A 328 -15.85 31.04 7.14
C ILE A 328 -14.84 31.84 7.95
N LYS A 329 -13.54 31.55 7.78
CA LYS A 329 -12.44 32.35 8.30
C LYS A 329 -11.59 32.83 7.14
N SER A 330 -11.22 34.11 7.12
CA SER A 330 -10.48 34.74 6.02
C SER A 330 -9.17 35.36 6.49
N VAL A 331 -8.11 35.16 5.72
CA VAL A 331 -6.77 35.73 5.92
C VAL A 331 -6.31 36.40 4.63
N ARG A 332 -5.51 37.47 4.70
CA ARG A 332 -4.94 38.09 3.50
C ARG A 332 -3.98 37.14 2.80
N ASN A 333 -4.11 37.04 1.48
CA ASN A 333 -3.20 36.28 0.65
C ASN A 333 -2.14 37.21 0.04
N SER A 334 -0.87 36.89 0.23
CA SER A 334 0.24 37.56 -0.45
C SER A 334 1.14 36.52 -1.10
N GLY A 335 1.08 36.42 -2.43
CA GLY A 335 2.01 35.61 -3.22
C GLY A 335 1.67 34.14 -3.42
N PHE A 336 0.55 33.62 -2.92
CA PHE A 336 0.17 32.20 -3.11
C PHE A 336 0.32 31.72 -4.56
N LEU A 337 -0.16 32.47 -5.55
CA LEU A 337 -0.12 32.05 -6.95
C LEU A 337 1.33 31.91 -7.48
N THR A 338 2.31 32.63 -6.92
CA THR A 338 3.71 32.48 -7.31
C THR A 338 4.33 31.24 -6.65
N THR A 339 4.00 30.97 -5.39
CA THR A 339 4.40 29.74 -4.67
C THR A 339 3.75 28.50 -5.29
N TRP A 340 2.45 28.54 -5.66
CA TRP A 340 1.72 27.43 -6.25
C TRP A 340 2.17 27.08 -7.67
N ARG A 341 2.65 28.05 -8.47
CA ARG A 341 3.13 27.75 -9.83
C ARG A 341 4.38 26.85 -9.86
N ASN A 342 5.21 26.87 -8.81
CA ASN A 342 6.47 26.12 -8.73
C ASN A 342 6.63 25.32 -7.43
N GLY A 343 5.53 25.10 -6.71
CA GLY A 343 5.54 24.55 -5.35
C GLY A 343 5.53 23.02 -5.28
N ARG A 344 5.66 22.53 -4.06
CA ARG A 344 5.32 21.17 -3.67
C ARG A 344 4.19 21.19 -2.65
N ILE A 345 3.32 20.21 -2.78
CA ILE A 345 2.21 19.93 -1.87
C ILE A 345 2.44 18.53 -1.29
N ALA A 346 2.37 18.44 0.04
CA ALA A 346 2.55 17.22 0.79
C ALA A 346 1.35 16.91 1.67
N PHE A 347 0.95 15.65 1.71
CA PHE A 347 -0.12 15.12 2.54
C PHE A 347 0.44 14.15 3.57
N GLY A 348 0.03 14.30 4.82
CA GLY A 348 0.48 13.44 5.91
C GLY A 348 1.86 13.78 6.50
N GLY A 349 2.47 14.92 6.17
CA GLY A 349 3.71 15.36 6.79
C GLY A 349 4.10 16.80 6.47
N LEU A 350 5.01 17.33 7.29
CA LEU A 350 5.62 18.64 7.12
C LEU A 350 6.83 18.53 6.18
N LEU A 351 6.83 19.27 5.07
CA LEU A 351 7.95 19.34 4.13
C LEU A 351 9.22 19.86 4.81
N GLY A 352 10.29 19.06 4.78
CA GLY A 352 11.60 19.44 5.31
C GLY A 352 12.39 20.38 4.40
N GLU A 353 13.49 20.92 4.93
CA GLU A 353 14.45 21.74 4.18
C GLU A 353 15.41 20.88 3.33
N GLY A 354 16.08 21.50 2.35
CA GLY A 354 17.02 20.83 1.44
C GLY A 354 16.41 20.07 0.25
N GLU A 355 17.29 19.43 -0.54
CA GLU A 355 16.93 18.64 -1.73
C GLU A 355 16.31 17.28 -1.37
N ASP A 356 16.75 16.67 -0.27
CA ASP A 356 16.24 15.39 0.22
C ASP A 356 14.81 15.48 0.78
N ASN A 357 14.33 16.70 1.08
CA ASN A 357 12.98 16.98 1.60
C ASN A 357 12.56 16.11 2.80
N VAL A 358 13.50 15.74 3.68
CA VAL A 358 13.26 14.86 4.84
C VAL A 358 12.14 15.44 5.70
N GLY A 359 10.96 14.86 5.59
CA GLY A 359 9.77 15.37 6.26
C GLY A 359 9.78 15.14 7.77
N SER A 360 8.85 15.78 8.46
CA SER A 360 8.65 15.58 9.90
C SER A 360 7.17 15.71 10.28
N GLN A 361 6.85 15.53 11.56
CA GLN A 361 5.49 15.70 12.10
C GLN A 361 4.44 14.89 11.32
N PHE A 362 4.78 13.63 10.99
CA PHE A 362 3.96 12.77 10.17
C PHE A 362 2.58 12.53 10.79
N LEU A 363 1.57 12.46 9.94
CA LEU A 363 0.19 12.22 10.33
C LEU A 363 0.03 10.77 10.80
N THR A 364 -0.49 10.60 12.00
CA THR A 364 -1.19 9.38 12.43
C THR A 364 -2.68 9.67 12.33
N GLY A 365 -3.38 9.02 11.40
CA GLY A 365 -4.81 9.25 11.18
C GLY A 365 -5.32 8.82 9.81
N CYS A 366 -6.60 9.12 9.55
CA CYS A 366 -7.33 8.67 8.37
C CYS A 366 -8.11 9.81 7.71
N LEU A 367 -7.87 10.04 6.41
CA LEU A 367 -8.60 11.00 5.59
C LEU A 367 -9.60 10.22 4.70
N GLU A 368 -10.90 10.34 4.98
CA GLU A 368 -11.98 9.72 4.19
C GLU A 368 -11.96 10.20 2.73
N MET A 369 -11.50 11.42 2.48
CA MET A 369 -11.39 12.02 1.15
C MET A 369 -10.37 13.16 1.14
N ILE A 370 -9.56 13.23 0.10
CA ILE A 370 -8.71 14.37 -0.24
C ILE A 370 -9.13 14.82 -1.65
N GLN A 371 -9.51 16.09 -1.80
CA GLN A 371 -9.83 16.68 -3.09
C GLN A 371 -8.95 17.90 -3.37
N VAL A 372 -8.45 18.01 -4.60
CA VAL A 372 -7.73 19.20 -5.09
C VAL A 372 -8.39 19.64 -6.39
N MET A 373 -8.76 20.92 -6.49
CA MET A 373 -9.46 21.47 -7.66
C MET A 373 -10.74 20.70 -8.05
N GLY A 374 -11.45 20.16 -7.04
CA GLY A 374 -12.69 19.39 -7.25
C GLY A 374 -12.50 18.00 -7.86
N ARG A 375 -11.27 17.46 -7.85
CA ARG A 375 -10.96 16.07 -8.21
C ARG A 375 -10.48 15.33 -6.99
N ASP A 376 -10.94 14.09 -6.81
CA ASP A 376 -10.41 13.18 -5.79
C ASP A 376 -8.92 12.91 -6.09
N LEU A 377 -8.09 12.94 -5.04
CA LEU A 377 -6.68 12.68 -5.14
C LEU A 377 -6.39 11.24 -4.72
N ASP A 378 -6.07 10.40 -5.70
CA ASP A 378 -5.42 9.12 -5.48
C ASP A 378 -3.96 9.34 -5.04
N LEU A 379 -3.54 8.68 -3.95
CA LEU A 379 -2.20 8.78 -3.39
C LEU A 379 -1.18 7.83 -4.05
N ASP A 380 -1.59 6.81 -4.80
CA ASP A 380 -0.66 5.98 -5.58
C ASP A 380 -0.10 6.71 -6.80
N LEU A 381 -0.77 7.77 -7.26
CA LEU A 381 -0.23 8.72 -8.26
C LEU A 381 0.84 9.68 -7.70
N THR A 382 1.28 9.50 -6.45
CA THR A 382 2.21 10.41 -5.75
C THR A 382 3.51 9.74 -5.36
N VAL A 383 4.56 10.53 -5.10
CA VAL A 383 5.74 10.01 -4.42
C VAL A 383 5.39 9.90 -2.93
N LYS A 384 4.98 8.71 -2.48
CA LYS A 384 4.59 8.46 -1.08
C LYS A 384 5.50 7.49 -0.35
N HIS A 385 5.56 7.66 0.97
CA HIS A 385 6.17 6.67 1.84
C HIS A 385 5.40 5.34 1.77
N PRO A 386 6.05 4.17 1.61
CA PRO A 386 5.36 2.92 1.28
C PRO A 386 4.35 2.40 2.31
N SER A 387 4.47 2.85 3.56
CA SER A 387 3.54 2.54 4.66
C SER A 387 2.18 3.23 4.55
N ILE A 388 2.03 4.23 3.66
CA ILE A 388 0.77 4.92 3.44
C ILE A 388 -0.14 4.07 2.54
N VAL A 389 -1.35 3.86 3.04
CA VAL A 389 -2.43 3.11 2.38
C VAL A 389 -3.37 4.13 1.75
N SER A 390 -3.71 3.97 0.47
CA SER A 390 -4.38 5.03 -0.30
C SER A 390 -5.90 4.98 -0.19
N HIS A 391 -6.48 3.78 -0.27
CA HIS A 391 -7.91 3.55 -0.46
C HIS A 391 -8.58 2.95 0.78
N SER A 392 -7.82 2.24 1.63
CA SER A 392 -8.32 1.56 2.82
C SER A 392 -7.89 2.21 4.15
N CYS A 393 -8.89 2.61 4.95
CA CYS A 393 -8.73 3.16 6.30
C CYS A 393 -9.24 2.20 7.38
N PRO A 394 -8.49 1.95 8.48
CA PRO A 394 -8.99 1.16 9.62
C PRO A 394 -10.21 1.81 10.28
N ALA A 395 -11.17 0.99 10.72
CA ALA A 395 -12.45 1.42 11.32
C ALA A 395 -12.67 0.86 12.73
#